data_AF-A0A402BIT5-F1
#
_entry.id   AF-A0A402BIT5-F1
#
_cell.length_a   1.000
_cell.length_b   1.000
_cell.length_c   1.000
_cell.angle_alpha   90.00
_cell.angle_beta   90.00
_cell.angle_gamma   90.00
#
_symmetry.space_group_name_H-M   'P 1'
#
loop_
_entity.id
_entity.type
_entity.pdbx_description
1 polymer ?
#
loop_
_entity_poly.entity_id
_entity_poly.type
_entity_poly.pdbx_seq_one_letter_code
_entity_poly.pdbx_strand_id
1 'polypeptide(L)'
;MDTVHEAWQRIDAWIQQFAPSQANTYFYPGASNEQIAHIETTLGLQLPEDIKESYHIHNGGESILGWGNFFSIEYFGKSRYAQLLQEPGWAGKTPQWVQQGKKLPVEAVWRHPSWIDFTTNGAGDTLCIDLSPAAEGTYGQILDWGHETGVTKVVFSGFRELLSVFVLHLEAGIYGPHGGAFLVQVHPRIQERRAAFLADSPGKPLIREAYRNLWDGSELDEELFEQVGTLENATLEDRFFASYAIHTFINTDDTDLLEIAQSAPDDHWIRDEIPFFA
;
A
#
# COMPACT_ATOMS: atom_id res chain seq x y z
N MET A 1 -3.16 -15.23 7.35
CA MET A 1 -2.56 -14.46 6.25
C MET A 1 -2.51 -15.38 5.05
N ASP A 2 -3.17 -15.00 3.96
CA ASP A 2 -3.24 -15.81 2.72
C ASP A 2 -1.84 -16.12 2.19
N THR A 3 -1.69 -17.22 1.46
CA THR A 3 -0.52 -17.43 0.60
C THR A 3 -0.56 -16.45 -0.59
N VAL A 4 0.56 -16.26 -1.28
CA VAL A 4 0.62 -15.40 -2.47
C VAL A 4 -0.37 -15.88 -3.53
N HIS A 5 -0.41 -17.19 -3.80
CA HIS A 5 -1.37 -17.77 -4.73
C HIS A 5 -2.83 -17.57 -4.33
N GLU A 6 -3.19 -17.79 -3.06
CA GLU A 6 -4.56 -17.58 -2.56
C GLU A 6 -4.99 -16.11 -2.66
N ALA A 7 -4.10 -15.17 -2.35
CA ALA A 7 -4.37 -13.74 -2.47
C ALA A 7 -4.64 -13.36 -3.93
N TRP A 8 -3.79 -13.80 -4.87
CA TRP A 8 -3.98 -13.52 -6.29
C TRP A 8 -5.25 -14.13 -6.87
N GLN A 9 -5.59 -15.38 -6.52
CA GLN A 9 -6.86 -15.99 -6.94
C GLN A 9 -8.07 -15.15 -6.56
N ARG A 10 -8.06 -14.59 -5.34
CA ARG A 10 -9.13 -13.72 -4.84
C ARG A 10 -9.13 -12.35 -5.52
N ILE A 11 -7.96 -11.77 -5.77
CA ILE A 11 -7.80 -10.52 -6.53
C ILE A 11 -8.35 -10.70 -7.95
N ASP A 12 -7.95 -11.75 -8.66
CA ASP A 12 -8.43 -12.07 -10.01
C ASP A 12 -9.94 -12.27 -10.04
N ALA A 13 -10.48 -13.04 -9.09
CA ALA A 13 -11.93 -13.25 -8.99
C ALA A 13 -12.67 -11.92 -8.75
N TRP A 14 -12.09 -11.02 -7.96
CA TRP A 14 -12.64 -9.69 -7.74
C TRP A 14 -12.66 -8.86 -9.03
N ILE A 15 -11.53 -8.80 -9.75
CA ILE A 15 -11.45 -8.05 -11.03
C ILE A 15 -12.41 -8.64 -12.06
N GLN A 16 -12.51 -9.96 -12.17
CA GLN A 16 -13.46 -10.62 -13.07
C GLN A 16 -14.92 -10.26 -12.74
N GLN A 17 -15.25 -10.18 -11.45
CA GLN A 17 -16.60 -9.88 -11.00
C GLN A 17 -16.97 -8.39 -11.17
N PHE A 18 -16.06 -7.49 -10.80
CA PHE A 18 -16.36 -6.06 -10.67
C PHE A 18 -15.79 -5.18 -11.80
N ALA A 19 -14.85 -5.70 -12.58
CA ALA A 19 -14.25 -5.04 -13.74
C ALA A 19 -14.08 -6.01 -14.94
N PRO A 20 -15.14 -6.70 -15.39
CA PRO A 20 -15.04 -7.78 -16.38
C PRO A 20 -14.43 -7.34 -17.72
N SER A 21 -14.60 -6.07 -18.12
CA SER A 21 -14.00 -5.53 -19.34
C SER A 21 -12.47 -5.43 -19.28
N GLN A 22 -11.90 -5.45 -18.07
CA GLN A 22 -10.47 -5.32 -17.81
C GLN A 22 -9.85 -6.62 -17.30
N ALA A 23 -10.64 -7.67 -17.09
CA ALA A 23 -10.18 -8.92 -16.46
C ALA A 23 -8.94 -9.56 -17.11
N ASN A 24 -8.73 -9.33 -18.41
CA ASN A 24 -7.58 -9.88 -19.14
C ASN A 24 -6.47 -8.85 -19.42
N THR A 25 -6.65 -7.60 -19.02
CA THR A 25 -5.71 -6.51 -19.32
C THR A 25 -5.20 -5.80 -18.07
N TYR A 26 -5.91 -5.96 -16.94
CA TYR A 26 -5.60 -5.28 -15.70
C TYR A 26 -4.24 -5.67 -15.13
N PHE A 27 -4.00 -6.97 -15.02
CA PHE A 27 -2.72 -7.52 -14.64
C PHE A 27 -2.09 -8.21 -15.84
N TYR A 28 -0.79 -8.06 -15.98
CA TYR A 28 -0.05 -8.64 -17.10
C TYR A 28 0.19 -10.13 -16.85
N PRO A 29 0.35 -10.94 -17.91
CA PRO A 29 0.75 -12.34 -17.77
C PRO A 29 2.04 -12.47 -16.95
N GLY A 30 2.12 -13.51 -16.13
CA GLY A 30 3.27 -13.79 -15.27
C GLY A 30 4.61 -13.86 -15.99
N ALA A 31 5.67 -13.49 -15.27
CA ALA A 31 7.04 -13.53 -15.73
C ALA A 31 7.55 -14.98 -15.79
N SER A 32 8.40 -15.25 -16.77
CA SER A 32 9.11 -16.53 -16.90
C SER A 32 10.27 -16.63 -15.92
N ASN A 33 10.74 -17.86 -15.67
CA ASN A 33 11.95 -18.10 -14.86
C ASN A 33 13.16 -17.37 -15.44
N GLU A 34 13.26 -17.29 -16.77
CA GLU A 34 14.36 -16.60 -17.46
C GLU A 34 14.30 -15.09 -17.25
N GLN A 35 13.11 -14.48 -17.25
CA GLN A 35 12.94 -13.05 -16.95
C GLN A 35 13.38 -12.73 -15.51
N ILE A 36 12.96 -13.55 -14.54
CA ILE A 36 13.36 -13.40 -13.14
C ILE A 36 14.86 -13.63 -12.96
N ALA A 37 15.42 -14.71 -13.50
CA ALA A 37 16.85 -14.99 -13.40
C ALA A 37 17.71 -13.88 -14.05
N HIS A 38 17.24 -13.33 -15.18
CA HIS A 38 17.91 -12.23 -15.85
C HIS A 38 17.93 -10.96 -14.98
N ILE A 39 16.82 -10.64 -14.31
CA ILE A 39 16.78 -9.44 -13.47
C ILE A 39 17.63 -9.60 -12.22
N GLU A 40 17.60 -10.77 -11.58
CA GLU A 40 18.44 -11.05 -10.41
C GLU A 40 19.93 -10.94 -10.77
N THR A 41 20.32 -11.46 -11.94
CA THR A 41 21.67 -11.32 -12.47
C THR A 41 22.03 -9.86 -12.72
N THR A 42 21.09 -9.08 -13.28
CA THR A 42 21.30 -7.65 -13.59
C THR A 42 21.45 -6.81 -12.33
N LEU A 43 20.65 -7.10 -11.30
CA LEU A 43 20.71 -6.43 -10.00
C LEU A 43 21.90 -6.90 -9.15
N GLY A 44 22.45 -8.09 -9.44
CA GLY A 44 23.44 -8.74 -8.59
C GLY A 44 22.86 -9.18 -7.22
N LEU A 45 21.54 -9.35 -7.14
CA LEU A 45 20.78 -9.65 -5.93
C LEU A 45 19.75 -10.75 -6.22
N GLN A 46 19.30 -11.43 -5.17
CA GLN A 46 18.20 -12.40 -5.28
C GLN A 46 16.90 -11.74 -4.84
N LEU A 47 15.82 -11.98 -5.58
CA LEU A 47 14.50 -11.52 -5.17
C LEU A 47 13.94 -12.45 -4.09
N PRO A 48 13.24 -11.90 -3.09
CA PRO A 48 12.46 -12.69 -2.13
C PRO A 48 11.50 -13.66 -2.81
N GLU A 49 11.28 -14.83 -2.20
CA GLU A 49 10.45 -15.89 -2.79
C GLU A 49 9.00 -15.45 -3.02
N ASP A 50 8.43 -14.66 -2.12
CA ASP A 50 7.06 -14.16 -2.25
C ASP A 50 6.90 -13.17 -3.42
N ILE A 51 7.93 -12.38 -3.71
CA ILE A 51 7.99 -11.53 -4.89
C ILE A 51 8.09 -12.37 -6.16
N LYS A 52 8.97 -13.38 -6.19
CA LYS A 52 9.09 -14.28 -7.36
C LYS A 52 7.78 -15.02 -7.62
N GLU A 53 7.17 -15.58 -6.59
CA GLU A 53 5.88 -16.25 -6.68
C GLU A 53 4.80 -15.30 -7.22
N SER A 54 4.75 -14.06 -6.72
CA SER A 54 3.80 -13.06 -7.18
C SER A 54 4.00 -12.70 -8.65
N TYR A 55 5.25 -12.42 -9.05
CA TYR A 55 5.58 -12.01 -10.42
C TYR A 55 5.43 -13.15 -11.42
N HIS A 56 5.53 -14.41 -10.99
CA HIS A 56 5.17 -15.58 -11.80
C HIS A 56 3.67 -15.68 -12.09
N ILE A 57 2.82 -15.08 -11.25
CA ILE A 57 1.37 -15.03 -11.47
C ILE A 57 1.04 -13.81 -12.33
N HIS A 58 1.50 -12.62 -11.92
CA HIS A 58 1.31 -11.38 -12.67
C HIS A 58 2.57 -10.51 -12.73
N ASN A 59 3.04 -10.21 -13.94
CA ASN A 59 4.23 -9.39 -14.15
C ASN A 59 3.91 -7.90 -14.20
N GLY A 60 3.28 -7.36 -13.15
CA GLY A 60 2.79 -5.99 -13.13
C GLY A 60 1.33 -5.85 -13.61
N GLY A 61 0.90 -4.61 -13.83
CA GLY A 61 -0.45 -4.27 -14.25
C GLY A 61 -0.76 -2.77 -14.18
N GLU A 62 -2.04 -2.45 -14.21
CA GLU A 62 -2.56 -1.08 -14.15
C GLU A 62 -2.30 -0.44 -12.78
N SER A 63 -2.75 -1.08 -11.69
CA SER A 63 -2.55 -0.55 -10.33
C SER A 63 -2.52 -1.65 -9.26
N ILE A 64 -1.87 -1.35 -8.13
CA ILE A 64 -1.83 -2.20 -6.93
C ILE A 64 -1.93 -1.32 -5.69
N LEU A 65 -2.75 -1.68 -4.71
CA LEU A 65 -3.03 -0.85 -3.52
C LEU A 65 -3.46 0.60 -3.83
N GLY A 66 -4.10 0.83 -4.98
CA GLY A 66 -4.44 2.19 -5.43
C GLY A 66 -3.28 2.99 -6.03
N TRP A 67 -2.05 2.46 -6.00
CA TRP A 67 -0.90 3.03 -6.68
C TRP A 67 -0.91 2.62 -8.16
N GLY A 68 -0.73 3.59 -9.05
CA GLY A 68 -0.73 3.38 -10.48
C GLY A 68 0.57 2.78 -11.02
N ASN A 69 0.52 2.30 -12.25
CA ASN A 69 1.65 1.71 -12.95
C ASN A 69 2.34 0.62 -12.12
N PHE A 70 1.62 -0.48 -11.85
CA PHE A 70 2.26 -1.64 -11.22
C PHE A 70 3.29 -2.21 -12.19
N PHE A 71 4.58 -1.97 -11.92
CA PHE A 71 5.65 -2.17 -12.87
C PHE A 71 5.94 -3.65 -13.10
N SER A 72 6.20 -3.98 -14.37
CA SER A 72 6.75 -5.27 -14.73
C SER A 72 8.20 -5.40 -14.27
N ILE A 73 8.66 -6.63 -14.10
CA ILE A 73 9.98 -6.95 -13.56
C ILE A 73 11.12 -6.39 -14.42
N GLU A 74 10.88 -6.15 -15.72
CA GLU A 74 11.85 -5.52 -16.62
C GLU A 74 12.14 -4.05 -16.29
N TYR A 75 11.33 -3.41 -15.44
CA TYR A 75 11.59 -2.07 -14.92
C TYR A 75 12.45 -2.07 -13.66
N PHE A 76 12.67 -3.23 -13.04
CA PHE A 76 13.54 -3.31 -11.87
C PHE A 76 14.96 -2.88 -12.26
N GLY A 77 15.62 -2.12 -11.38
CA GLY A 77 16.93 -1.52 -11.66
C GLY A 77 16.90 -0.31 -12.62
N LYS A 78 15.73 0.09 -13.14
CA LYS A 78 15.58 1.29 -13.98
C LYS A 78 15.05 2.51 -13.20
N SER A 79 15.12 2.48 -11.88
CA SER A 79 14.70 3.62 -11.03
C SER A 79 15.45 4.89 -11.43
N ARG A 80 14.71 5.93 -11.83
CA ARG A 80 15.26 7.26 -12.10
C ARG A 80 15.95 7.82 -10.85
N TYR A 81 15.41 7.55 -9.66
CA TYR A 81 15.98 8.04 -8.40
C TYR A 81 17.30 7.38 -8.05
N ALA A 82 17.44 6.08 -8.34
CA ALA A 82 18.74 5.43 -8.21
C ALA A 82 19.80 6.04 -9.14
N GLN A 83 19.42 6.50 -10.33
CA GLN A 83 20.33 7.19 -11.26
C GLN A 83 20.78 8.56 -10.73
N LEU A 84 19.90 9.29 -10.02
CA LEU A 84 20.25 10.58 -9.42
C LEU A 84 21.38 10.47 -8.41
N LEU A 85 21.61 9.31 -7.79
CA LEU A 85 22.73 9.08 -6.87
C LEU A 85 24.12 9.24 -7.54
N GLN A 86 24.18 9.32 -8.87
CA GLN A 86 25.42 9.68 -9.59
C GLN A 86 25.79 11.17 -9.44
N GLU A 87 24.83 12.00 -9.03
CA GLU A 87 25.04 13.43 -8.78
C GLU A 87 25.32 13.67 -7.29
N PRO A 88 26.42 14.38 -6.92
CA PRO A 88 26.82 14.56 -5.52
C PRO A 88 25.75 15.20 -4.62
N GLY A 89 24.90 16.08 -5.17
CA GLY A 89 23.84 16.73 -4.41
C GLY A 89 22.75 15.76 -3.94
N TRP A 90 22.49 14.70 -4.69
CA TRP A 90 21.50 13.68 -4.35
C TRP A 90 22.10 12.56 -3.52
N ALA A 91 23.35 12.15 -3.80
CA ALA A 91 24.05 11.12 -3.03
C ALA A 91 24.22 11.49 -1.55
N GLY A 92 24.39 12.79 -1.24
CA GLY A 92 24.52 13.31 0.11
C GLY A 92 23.21 13.71 0.79
N LYS A 93 22.05 13.52 0.14
CA LYS A 93 20.76 13.96 0.68
C LYS A 93 20.39 13.12 1.90
N THR A 94 20.16 13.80 3.02
CA THR A 94 19.70 13.17 4.26
C THR A 94 18.17 13.05 4.22
N PRO A 95 17.59 11.86 4.43
CA PRO A 95 16.13 11.71 4.44
C PRO A 95 15.52 12.44 5.64
N GLN A 96 14.27 12.88 5.49
CA GLN A 96 13.60 13.73 6.47
C GLN A 96 13.46 13.05 7.84
N TRP A 97 13.19 11.74 7.86
CA TRP A 97 13.05 10.98 9.12
C TRP A 97 14.34 11.01 9.96
N VAL A 98 15.52 11.00 9.33
CA VAL A 98 16.81 11.15 10.02
C VAL A 98 16.95 12.56 10.59
N GLN A 99 16.57 13.59 9.82
CA GLN A 99 16.61 14.99 10.29
C GLN A 99 15.68 15.21 11.48
N GLN A 100 14.55 14.50 11.52
CA GLN A 100 13.58 14.52 12.62
C GLN A 100 13.99 13.65 13.81
N GLY A 101 15.11 12.92 13.74
CA GLY A 101 15.54 12.00 14.79
C GLY A 101 14.67 10.76 14.95
N LYS A 102 13.82 10.44 13.97
CA LYS A 102 13.06 9.18 13.92
C LYS A 102 14.03 8.01 13.66
N LYS A 103 13.58 6.79 13.95
CA LYS A 103 14.30 5.55 13.64
C LYS A 103 13.42 4.66 12.79
N LEU A 104 13.89 4.32 11.60
CA LEU A 104 13.27 3.32 10.74
C LEU A 104 14.23 2.12 10.58
N PRO A 105 13.72 0.91 10.37
CA PRO A 105 14.53 -0.28 10.13
C PRO A 105 15.03 -0.32 8.67
N VAL A 106 15.57 0.81 8.20
CA VAL A 106 15.99 1.09 6.83
C VAL A 106 17.32 1.82 6.88
N GLU A 107 18.17 1.66 5.87
CA GLU A 107 19.41 2.43 5.79
C GLU A 107 19.14 3.95 5.81
N ALA A 108 20.00 4.69 6.50
CA ALA A 108 19.87 6.14 6.73
C ALA A 108 20.26 6.99 5.51
N VAL A 109 19.75 6.63 4.34
CA VAL A 109 20.01 7.27 3.04
C VAL A 109 18.70 7.74 2.40
N TRP A 110 18.74 8.83 1.63
CA TRP A 110 17.54 9.30 0.93
C TRP A 110 17.06 8.31 -0.13
N ARG A 111 17.98 7.62 -0.81
CA ARG A 111 17.68 6.54 -1.76
C ARG A 111 18.81 5.51 -1.74
N HIS A 112 18.48 4.24 -1.99
CA HIS A 112 19.45 3.16 -2.16
C HIS A 112 19.29 2.47 -3.53
N PRO A 113 20.38 2.04 -4.21
CA PRO A 113 20.30 1.33 -5.50
C PRO A 113 19.57 -0.01 -5.44
N SER A 114 19.59 -0.68 -4.28
CA SER A 114 18.89 -1.95 -4.03
C SER A 114 17.45 -1.76 -3.55
N TRP A 115 16.91 -0.53 -3.55
CA TRP A 115 15.48 -0.29 -3.38
C TRP A 115 14.82 -0.29 -4.75
N ILE A 116 13.91 -1.23 -4.97
CA ILE A 116 13.32 -1.49 -6.28
C ILE A 116 11.92 -0.92 -6.33
N ASP A 117 11.70 0.12 -7.15
CA ASP A 117 10.37 0.67 -7.37
C ASP A 117 9.50 -0.39 -8.09
N PHE A 118 8.31 -0.66 -7.55
CA PHE A 118 7.34 -1.55 -8.22
C PHE A 118 6.02 -0.86 -8.55
N THR A 119 5.79 0.36 -8.07
CA THR A 119 4.61 1.18 -8.44
C THR A 119 4.84 2.66 -8.10
N THR A 120 4.03 3.56 -8.65
CA THR A 120 4.16 5.01 -8.45
C THR A 120 2.79 5.72 -8.40
N ASN A 121 2.73 6.85 -7.70
CA ASN A 121 1.56 7.73 -7.76
C ASN A 121 1.57 8.62 -9.02
N GLY A 122 2.61 8.57 -9.85
CA GLY A 122 2.75 9.40 -11.05
C GLY A 122 3.16 10.86 -10.76
N ALA A 123 3.22 11.27 -9.49
CA ALA A 123 3.64 12.59 -9.03
C ALA A 123 5.06 12.62 -8.44
N GLY A 124 5.71 11.46 -8.32
CA GLY A 124 7.11 11.35 -7.91
C GLY A 124 7.37 10.29 -6.86
N ASP A 125 6.35 9.83 -6.16
CA ASP A 125 6.51 8.88 -5.06
C ASP A 125 6.36 7.45 -5.54
N THR A 126 6.96 6.51 -4.80
CA THR A 126 6.96 5.09 -5.16
C THR A 126 6.79 4.22 -3.92
N LEU A 127 6.17 3.05 -4.13
CA LEU A 127 6.42 1.93 -3.22
C LEU A 127 7.63 1.16 -3.71
N CYS A 128 8.53 0.85 -2.78
CA CYS A 128 9.79 0.19 -3.06
C CYS A 128 9.89 -1.15 -2.33
N ILE A 129 10.51 -2.13 -2.97
CA ILE A 129 11.01 -3.33 -2.32
C ILE A 129 12.42 -3.03 -1.79
N ASP A 130 12.64 -3.21 -0.50
CA ASP A 130 13.94 -3.01 0.14
C ASP A 130 14.77 -4.30 0.14
N LEU A 131 15.80 -4.34 -0.71
CA LEU A 131 16.78 -5.42 -0.76
C LEU A 131 18.11 -5.05 -0.06
N SER A 132 18.13 -3.99 0.75
CA SER A 132 19.24 -3.62 1.62
C SER A 132 18.72 -2.96 2.91
N PRO A 133 17.97 -3.71 3.74
CA PRO A 133 17.45 -3.18 4.99
C PRO A 133 18.59 -2.92 5.99
N ALA A 134 18.33 -2.06 6.97
CA ALA A 134 19.19 -1.96 8.14
C ALA A 134 19.16 -3.26 8.97
N ALA A 135 20.03 -3.38 9.98
CA ALA A 135 20.16 -4.59 10.80
C ALA A 135 18.85 -5.04 11.47
N GLU A 136 17.96 -4.11 11.80
CA GLU A 136 16.65 -4.37 12.43
C GLU A 136 15.51 -4.54 11.40
N GLY A 137 15.82 -4.44 10.10
CA GLY A 137 14.85 -4.55 9.01
C GLY A 137 14.75 -5.94 8.41
N THR A 138 13.76 -6.11 7.55
CA THR A 138 13.46 -7.38 6.88
C THR A 138 13.81 -7.30 5.41
N TYR A 139 14.56 -8.28 4.90
CA TYR A 139 14.90 -8.34 3.48
C TYR A 139 13.64 -8.57 2.64
N GLY A 140 13.31 -7.65 1.75
CA GLY A 140 12.07 -7.65 0.97
C GLY A 140 10.92 -6.84 1.58
N GLN A 141 11.15 -6.10 2.69
CA GLN A 141 10.15 -5.20 3.24
C GLN A 141 9.74 -4.13 2.23
N ILE A 142 8.50 -3.65 2.34
CA ILE A 142 7.92 -2.67 1.43
C ILE A 142 8.00 -1.28 2.05
N LEU A 143 8.65 -0.36 1.35
CA LEU A 143 8.83 1.02 1.76
C LEU A 143 7.82 1.92 1.06
N ASP A 144 7.30 2.89 1.79
CA ASP A 144 6.71 4.09 1.22
C ASP A 144 7.81 5.14 1.09
N TRP A 145 8.03 5.63 -0.12
CA TRP A 145 9.14 6.51 -0.46
C TRP A 145 8.65 7.74 -1.22
N GLY A 146 8.89 8.92 -0.66
CA GLY A 146 8.58 10.21 -1.26
C GLY A 146 9.81 10.89 -1.83
N HIS A 147 9.67 11.55 -2.98
CA HIS A 147 10.84 12.14 -3.66
C HIS A 147 11.41 13.38 -2.93
N GLU A 148 10.60 14.11 -2.18
CA GLU A 148 11.08 15.20 -1.33
C GLU A 148 11.70 14.67 -0.03
N THR A 149 11.06 13.68 0.57
CA THR A 149 11.22 13.30 1.98
C THR A 149 12.14 12.08 2.18
N GLY A 150 12.25 11.21 1.19
CA GLY A 150 12.87 9.88 1.29
C GLY A 150 11.88 8.85 1.80
N VAL A 151 12.35 7.82 2.49
CA VAL A 151 11.47 6.81 3.11
C VAL A 151 10.62 7.48 4.18
N THR A 152 9.31 7.31 4.11
CA THR A 152 8.37 7.80 5.13
C THR A 152 8.10 6.71 6.17
N LYS A 153 7.92 5.46 5.73
CA LYS A 153 7.64 4.30 6.60
C LYS A 153 7.95 2.98 5.89
N VAL A 154 8.05 1.91 6.70
CA VAL A 154 7.92 0.53 6.22
C VAL A 154 6.45 0.16 6.31
N VAL A 155 5.83 -0.13 5.17
CA VAL A 155 4.38 -0.39 5.08
C VAL A 155 4.06 -1.85 5.36
N PHE A 156 4.89 -2.77 4.85
CA PHE A 156 4.70 -4.21 4.99
C PHE A 156 6.04 -4.91 5.20
N SER A 157 6.04 -6.03 5.91
CA SER A 157 7.26 -6.84 6.10
C SER A 157 7.64 -7.63 4.85
N GLY A 158 6.75 -7.73 3.85
CA GLY A 158 6.99 -8.43 2.59
C GLY A 158 5.81 -8.34 1.63
N PHE A 159 5.98 -8.89 0.43
CA PHE A 159 5.00 -8.81 -0.66
C PHE A 159 3.76 -9.69 -0.38
N ARG A 160 3.93 -10.79 0.34
CA ARG A 160 2.79 -11.62 0.79
C ARG A 160 1.82 -10.85 1.69
N GLU A 161 2.34 -10.09 2.65
CA GLU A 161 1.51 -9.26 3.53
C GLU A 161 0.81 -8.17 2.72
N LEU A 162 1.54 -7.51 1.83
CA LEU A 162 1.00 -6.53 0.88
C LEU A 162 -0.20 -7.09 0.10
N LEU A 163 -0.06 -8.27 -0.51
CA LEU A 163 -1.14 -8.89 -1.28
C LEU A 163 -2.33 -9.28 -0.42
N SER A 164 -2.07 -9.80 0.78
CA SER A 164 -3.11 -10.16 1.74
C SER A 164 -3.90 -8.94 2.19
N VAL A 165 -3.24 -7.79 2.32
CA VAL A 165 -3.90 -6.50 2.59
C VAL A 165 -4.65 -6.06 1.34
N PHE A 166 -4.01 -6.00 0.17
CA PHE A 166 -4.62 -5.52 -1.07
C PHE A 166 -5.93 -6.24 -1.43
N VAL A 167 -5.96 -7.57 -1.33
CA VAL A 167 -7.19 -8.33 -1.59
C VAL A 167 -8.31 -7.97 -0.62
N LEU A 168 -7.99 -7.76 0.66
CA LEU A 168 -8.98 -7.28 1.62
C LEU A 168 -9.51 -5.90 1.22
N HIS A 169 -8.67 -5.05 0.62
CA HIS A 169 -9.04 -3.66 0.30
C HIS A 169 -9.98 -3.67 -0.90
N LEU A 170 -9.65 -4.44 -1.94
CA LEU A 170 -10.51 -4.66 -3.08
C LEU A 170 -11.87 -5.22 -2.63
N GLU A 171 -11.88 -6.31 -1.89
CA GLU A 171 -13.13 -6.93 -1.44
C GLU A 171 -13.93 -6.04 -0.47
N ALA A 172 -13.28 -5.06 0.18
CA ALA A 172 -13.94 -4.05 1.03
C ALA A 172 -14.51 -2.88 0.22
N GLY A 173 -14.21 -2.81 -1.08
CA GLY A 173 -14.62 -1.72 -1.96
C GLY A 173 -13.84 -0.44 -1.70
N ILE A 174 -12.60 -0.56 -1.25
CA ILE A 174 -11.70 0.57 -0.98
C ILE A 174 -10.98 1.05 -2.25
N TYR A 175 -10.58 0.12 -3.10
CA TYR A 175 -9.90 0.42 -4.36
C TYR A 175 -10.75 0.05 -5.55
N GLY A 176 -10.81 0.93 -6.55
CA GLY A 176 -11.34 0.64 -7.87
C GLY A 176 -10.25 0.30 -8.88
N PRO A 177 -10.63 -0.17 -10.08
CA PRO A 177 -9.68 -0.58 -11.10
C PRO A 177 -8.72 0.54 -11.60
N HIS A 178 -9.10 1.81 -11.50
CA HIS A 178 -8.27 2.91 -12.01
C HIS A 178 -7.45 3.63 -10.93
N GLY A 179 -7.19 3.00 -9.79
CA GLY A 179 -6.48 3.65 -8.67
C GLY A 179 -7.27 4.72 -7.92
N GLY A 180 -8.37 5.23 -8.51
CA GLY A 180 -9.38 5.99 -7.79
C GLY A 180 -10.12 5.11 -6.79
N ALA A 181 -10.36 5.65 -5.58
CA ALA A 181 -11.28 5.03 -4.62
C ALA A 181 -12.68 5.03 -5.23
N PHE A 182 -13.05 3.94 -5.92
CA PHE A 182 -14.46 3.68 -6.14
C PHE A 182 -15.04 3.39 -4.76
N LEU A 183 -15.88 4.31 -4.25
CA LEU A 183 -17.03 3.90 -3.46
C LEU A 183 -17.74 2.85 -4.33
N VAL A 184 -17.50 1.57 -4.05
CA VAL A 184 -18.31 0.50 -4.59
C VAL A 184 -19.72 0.80 -4.12
N GLN A 185 -20.50 1.44 -4.99
CA GLN A 185 -21.85 1.85 -4.68
C GLN A 185 -22.65 0.59 -4.31
N VAL A 186 -23.10 0.60 -3.04
CA VAL A 186 -24.23 -0.16 -2.50
C VAL A 186 -24.14 -1.68 -2.70
N HIS A 187 -23.42 -2.37 -1.81
CA HIS A 187 -23.51 -3.83 -1.69
C HIS A 187 -23.67 -4.27 -0.22
N PRO A 188 -24.52 -5.26 0.10
CA PRO A 188 -24.64 -5.89 1.45
C PRO A 188 -23.31 -6.28 2.11
N ARG A 189 -22.22 -6.38 1.33
CA ARG A 189 -20.86 -6.63 1.82
C ARG A 189 -20.26 -5.45 2.58
N ILE A 190 -20.61 -4.20 2.26
CA ILE A 190 -20.26 -3.03 3.07
C ILE A 190 -20.92 -3.13 4.45
N GLN A 191 -22.14 -3.67 4.53
CA GLN A 191 -22.84 -3.89 5.81
C GLN A 191 -22.21 -5.04 6.62
N GLU A 192 -21.88 -6.17 5.96
CA GLU A 192 -21.16 -7.29 6.59
C GLU A 192 -19.75 -6.89 7.06
N ARG A 193 -19.04 -6.06 6.30
CA ARG A 193 -17.70 -5.59 6.65
C ARG A 193 -17.71 -4.39 7.59
N ARG A 194 -18.76 -3.58 7.62
CA ARG A 194 -19.06 -2.69 8.75
C ARG A 194 -19.21 -3.54 10.01
N ALA A 195 -19.94 -4.64 9.96
CA ALA A 195 -20.04 -5.53 11.12
C ALA A 195 -18.68 -6.12 11.54
N ALA A 196 -17.78 -6.46 10.60
CA ALA A 196 -16.42 -6.87 10.89
C ALA A 196 -15.52 -5.74 11.43
N PHE A 197 -15.61 -4.53 10.86
CA PHE A 197 -14.92 -3.34 11.38
C PHE A 197 -15.39 -3.00 12.80
N LEU A 198 -16.68 -3.19 13.08
CA LEU A 198 -17.26 -2.99 14.40
C LEU A 198 -16.97 -4.13 15.37
N ALA A 199 -16.51 -5.29 14.88
CA ALA A 199 -16.06 -6.37 15.74
C ALA A 199 -14.79 -5.95 16.47
N ASP A 200 -14.68 -6.35 17.73
CA ASP A 200 -13.50 -6.05 18.53
C ASP A 200 -12.31 -6.91 18.09
N SER A 201 -11.18 -6.23 17.91
CA SER A 201 -9.86 -6.80 17.63
C SER A 201 -8.80 -6.02 18.40
N PRO A 202 -7.60 -6.59 18.63
CA PRO A 202 -6.58 -5.92 19.41
C PRO A 202 -6.17 -4.53 18.91
N GLY A 203 -6.17 -4.29 17.60
CA GLY A 203 -5.86 -2.97 17.04
C GLY A 203 -7.04 -2.00 16.93
N LYS A 204 -8.29 -2.47 17.04
CA LYS A 204 -9.48 -1.63 16.86
C LYS A 204 -9.55 -0.42 17.79
N PRO A 205 -9.20 -0.51 19.09
CA PRO A 205 -9.24 0.64 19.97
C PRO A 205 -8.40 1.82 19.46
N LEU A 206 -7.15 1.55 19.05
CA LEU A 206 -6.23 2.57 18.53
C LEU A 206 -6.73 3.14 17.21
N ILE A 207 -7.21 2.28 16.30
CA ILE A 207 -7.80 2.70 15.02
C ILE A 207 -9.00 3.62 15.27
N ARG A 208 -9.90 3.24 16.20
CA ARG A 208 -11.09 4.03 16.53
C ARG A 208 -10.72 5.39 17.12
N GLU A 209 -9.68 5.46 17.95
CA GLU A 209 -9.17 6.70 18.52
C GLU A 209 -8.54 7.61 17.45
N ALA A 210 -7.72 7.05 16.56
CA ALA A 210 -7.10 7.79 15.46
C ALA A 210 -8.15 8.41 14.51
N TYR A 211 -9.20 7.65 14.18
CA TYR A 211 -10.33 8.17 13.40
C TYR A 211 -11.11 9.27 14.13
N ARG A 212 -11.23 9.18 15.47
CA ARG A 212 -11.87 10.23 16.28
C ARG A 212 -11.06 11.52 16.25
N ASN A 213 -9.73 11.43 16.43
CA ASN A 213 -8.84 12.59 16.40
C ASN A 213 -8.88 13.28 15.02
N LEU A 214 -8.85 12.52 13.93
CA LEU A 214 -8.98 13.08 12.57
C LEU A 214 -10.29 13.87 12.37
N TRP A 215 -11.41 13.37 12.90
CA TRP A 215 -12.73 13.97 12.68
C TRP A 215 -13.01 15.20 13.56
N ASP A 216 -12.39 15.29 14.73
CA ASP A 216 -12.51 16.45 15.63
C ASP A 216 -11.71 17.68 15.14
N GLY A 217 -11.12 17.60 13.94
CA GLY A 217 -10.35 18.67 13.31
C GLY A 217 -8.90 18.74 13.79
N SER A 218 -8.43 17.70 14.49
CA SER A 218 -6.99 17.50 14.72
C SER A 218 -6.30 16.98 13.46
N GLU A 219 -5.00 17.24 13.33
CA GLU A 219 -4.17 16.59 12.31
C GLU A 219 -4.29 15.07 12.41
N LEU A 220 -4.08 14.37 11.28
CA LEU A 220 -4.04 12.90 11.22
C LEU A 220 -3.13 12.36 12.33
N ASP A 221 -3.69 11.56 13.24
CA ASP A 221 -2.93 10.96 14.33
C ASP A 221 -2.17 9.73 13.81
N GLU A 222 -1.13 10.01 13.03
CA GLU A 222 -0.23 9.00 12.44
C GLU A 222 0.36 8.09 13.51
N GLU A 223 0.59 8.60 14.72
CA GLU A 223 1.18 7.85 15.83
C GLU A 223 0.28 6.69 16.27
N LEU A 224 -1.02 6.92 16.38
CA LEU A 224 -1.97 5.85 16.72
C LEU A 224 -2.07 4.78 15.62
N PHE A 225 -2.00 5.18 14.35
CA PHE A 225 -1.97 4.22 13.24
C PHE A 225 -0.64 3.45 13.18
N GLU A 226 0.49 4.09 13.46
CA GLU A 226 1.81 3.45 13.58
C GLU A 226 1.82 2.43 14.74
N GLN A 227 1.20 2.75 15.88
CA GLN A 227 1.09 1.84 17.03
C GLN A 227 0.38 0.54 16.66
N VAL A 228 -0.66 0.59 15.83
CA VAL A 228 -1.36 -0.63 15.35
C VAL A 228 -0.41 -1.55 14.57
N GLY A 229 0.50 -0.98 13.78
CA GLY A 229 1.53 -1.74 13.05
C GLY A 229 2.54 -2.43 13.97
N THR A 230 2.77 -1.89 15.16
CA THR A 230 3.71 -2.47 16.15
C THR A 230 3.06 -3.43 17.15
N LEU A 231 1.72 -3.50 17.17
CA LEU A 231 0.97 -4.34 18.09
C LEU A 231 1.16 -5.84 17.73
N GLU A 232 1.79 -6.61 18.63
CA GLU A 232 2.16 -8.02 18.38
C GLU A 232 0.97 -8.91 17.99
N ASN A 233 -0.21 -8.62 18.54
CA ASN A 233 -1.46 -9.33 18.28
C ASN A 233 -2.42 -8.58 17.35
N ALA A 234 -2.00 -7.48 16.71
CA ALA A 234 -2.83 -6.84 15.71
C ALA A 234 -3.12 -7.81 14.57
N THR A 235 -4.39 -7.94 14.24
CA THR A 235 -4.82 -8.73 13.09
C THR A 235 -4.34 -8.07 11.80
N LEU A 236 -4.31 -8.84 10.71
CA LEU A 236 -4.06 -8.28 9.38
C LEU A 236 -5.07 -7.17 9.04
N GLU A 237 -6.31 -7.34 9.49
CA GLU A 237 -7.38 -6.36 9.34
C GLU A 237 -7.12 -5.07 10.15
N ASP A 238 -6.51 -5.18 11.34
CA ASP A 238 -6.09 -4.00 12.10
C ASP A 238 -5.01 -3.20 11.35
N ARG A 239 -3.97 -3.91 10.89
CA ARG A 239 -2.85 -3.33 10.12
C ARG A 239 -3.34 -2.70 8.82
N PHE A 240 -4.29 -3.36 8.16
CA PHE A 240 -5.02 -2.87 7.02
C PHE A 240 -5.72 -1.53 7.29
N PHE A 241 -6.54 -1.44 8.34
CA PHE A 241 -7.34 -0.24 8.59
C PHE A 241 -6.47 0.94 9.03
N ALA A 242 -5.36 0.64 9.72
CA ALA A 242 -4.35 1.64 10.06
C ALA A 242 -3.61 2.16 8.83
N SER A 243 -3.16 1.27 7.94
CA SER A 243 -2.50 1.65 6.69
C SER A 243 -3.45 2.41 5.75
N TYR A 244 -4.69 1.94 5.60
CA TYR A 244 -5.73 2.55 4.78
C TYR A 244 -6.03 4.01 5.16
N ALA A 245 -6.16 4.28 6.47
CA ALA A 245 -6.42 5.62 6.97
C ALA A 245 -5.30 6.60 6.61
N ILE A 246 -4.04 6.15 6.71
CA ILE A 246 -2.87 6.95 6.31
C ILE A 246 -2.89 7.23 4.80
N HIS A 247 -3.27 6.26 3.96
CA HIS A 247 -3.17 6.42 2.50
C HIS A 247 -4.33 7.19 1.85
N THR A 248 -5.50 7.25 2.49
CA THR A 248 -6.72 7.80 1.84
C THR A 248 -7.04 9.23 2.26
N PHE A 249 -6.65 9.63 3.48
CA PHE A 249 -6.90 10.99 3.97
C PHE A 249 -5.78 11.99 3.66
N ILE A 250 -4.66 11.52 3.08
CA ILE A 250 -3.57 12.37 2.58
C ILE A 250 -3.83 12.86 1.15
N ASN A 251 -4.88 12.37 0.46
CA ASN A 251 -5.18 12.74 -0.92
C ASN A 251 -6.57 13.40 -1.09
N THR A 252 -6.89 14.37 -0.23
CA THR A 252 -8.18 15.07 -0.24
C THR A 252 -8.33 16.17 -1.30
N ASP A 253 -7.40 16.28 -2.25
CA ASP A 253 -7.53 17.23 -3.37
C ASP A 253 -8.37 16.66 -4.53
N ASP A 254 -8.91 15.45 -4.41
CA ASP A 254 -9.82 14.86 -5.41
C ASP A 254 -11.23 15.45 -5.27
N THR A 255 -11.46 16.50 -6.05
CA THR A 255 -12.69 17.32 -6.04
C THR A 255 -13.92 16.49 -6.42
N ASP A 256 -13.77 15.49 -7.28
CA ASP A 256 -14.88 14.64 -7.74
C ASP A 256 -15.34 13.69 -6.62
N LEU A 257 -14.40 13.19 -5.81
CA LEU A 257 -14.72 12.39 -4.61
C LEU A 257 -15.41 13.22 -3.53
N LEU A 258 -14.98 14.46 -3.33
CA LEU A 258 -15.63 15.39 -2.41
C LEU A 258 -17.07 15.70 -2.84
N GLU A 259 -17.31 15.93 -4.13
CA GLU A 259 -18.65 16.14 -4.68
C GLU A 259 -19.54 14.88 -4.58
N ILE A 260 -18.99 13.68 -4.77
CA ILE A 260 -19.73 12.42 -4.59
C ILE A 260 -20.11 12.21 -3.11
N ALA A 261 -19.19 12.47 -2.19
CA ALA A 261 -19.47 12.39 -0.75
C ALA A 261 -20.51 13.44 -0.30
N GLN A 262 -20.45 14.65 -0.86
CA GLN A 262 -21.38 15.74 -0.57
C GLN A 262 -22.75 15.57 -1.25
N SER A 263 -22.83 14.78 -2.32
CA SER A 263 -24.07 14.52 -3.08
C SER A 263 -24.78 13.22 -2.69
N ALA A 264 -24.18 12.43 -1.79
CA ALA A 264 -24.88 11.29 -1.19
C ALA A 264 -26.07 11.80 -0.35
N PRO A 265 -27.28 11.22 -0.52
CA PRO A 265 -28.45 11.67 0.22
C PRO A 265 -28.28 11.45 1.73
N ASP A 266 -28.85 12.36 2.53
CA ASP A 266 -28.70 12.43 4.01
C ASP A 266 -29.06 11.11 4.74
N ASP A 267 -29.77 10.19 4.08
CA ASP A 267 -30.18 8.88 4.58
C ASP A 267 -29.15 7.76 4.34
N HIS A 268 -28.10 8.01 3.54
CA HIS A 268 -27.00 7.06 3.31
C HIS A 268 -25.82 7.27 4.27
N TRP A 269 -25.74 8.44 4.91
CA TRP A 269 -24.74 8.75 5.92
C TRP A 269 -25.35 9.60 7.04
N ILE A 270 -25.92 8.95 8.05
CA ILE A 270 -26.33 9.66 9.27
C ILE A 270 -25.16 9.63 10.25
N ARG A 271 -24.70 10.82 10.64
CA ARG A 271 -23.69 11.09 11.69
C ARG A 271 -23.88 10.24 12.96
N ASP A 272 -25.13 9.95 13.29
CA ASP A 272 -25.54 9.22 14.50
C ASP A 272 -25.55 7.68 14.33
N GLU A 273 -25.34 7.16 13.11
CA GLU A 273 -25.32 5.72 12.82
C GLU A 273 -23.90 5.16 12.70
N ILE A 274 -22.87 5.99 12.73
CA ILE A 274 -21.48 5.54 12.86
C ILE A 274 -21.16 5.42 14.36
N PRO A 275 -20.95 4.22 14.93
CA PRO A 275 -20.89 4.03 16.39
C PRO A 275 -19.60 4.55 17.05
N PHE A 276 -18.87 5.50 16.45
CA PHE A 276 -17.81 6.25 17.14
C PHE A 276 -18.37 7.29 18.13
N PHE A 277 -19.66 7.62 18.04
CA PHE A 277 -20.33 8.72 18.78
C PHE A 277 -21.34 8.28 19.86
N ALA A 278 -21.35 7.00 20.25
CA ALA A 278 -22.05 6.56 21.47
C ALA A 278 -21.05 6.32 22.61
#